data_AF-A0A7Z0KWQ3-F1
#
_entry.id   AF-A0A7Z0KWQ3-F1
#
_cell.length_a   1.000
_cell.length_b   1.000
_cell.length_c   1.000
_cell.angle_alpha   90.00
_cell.angle_beta   90.00
_cell.angle_gamma   90.00
#
_symmetry.space_group_name_H-M   'P 1'
#
loop_
_entity.id
_entity.type
_entity.pdbx_description
1 polymer ?
#
loop_
_entity_poly.entity_id
_entity_poly.type
_entity_poly.pdbx_seq_one_letter_code
_entity_poly.pdbx_strand_id
1 'polypeptide(L)' 'MTINKSVSITAISQTADGQAIAYFSANVSDSGTSSNMTIQNQDLYEANKKQVRADKADFDNAVYDVEDEQASKPTTEG' A
#
# COMPACT_ATOMS: atom_id res chain seq x y z
N MET A 1 -3.08 25.52 -14.80
CA MET A 1 -3.86 24.47 -14.13
C MET A 1 -2.94 23.29 -13.97
N THR A 2 -2.59 22.92 -12.73
CA THR A 2 -1.72 21.77 -12.48
C THR A 2 -2.61 20.57 -12.26
N ILE A 3 -2.48 19.54 -13.10
CA ILE A 3 -3.16 18.26 -12.92
C ILE A 3 -2.14 17.35 -12.25
N ASN A 4 -2.41 16.96 -11.00
CA ASN A 4 -1.60 15.96 -10.29
C ASN A 4 -2.35 14.64 -10.34
N LYS A 5 -1.65 13.57 -10.71
CA LYS A 5 -2.21 12.24 -10.68
C LYS A 5 -1.66 11.49 -9.48
N SER A 6 -2.56 10.85 -8.74
CA SER A 6 -2.17 9.93 -7.69
C SER A 6 -3.08 8.71 -7.66
N VAL A 7 -2.51 7.58 -7.25
CA VAL A 7 -3.18 6.31 -7.07
C VAL A 7 -3.10 5.98 -5.58
N SER A 8 -4.25 5.81 -4.94
CA SER A 8 -4.31 5.36 -3.56
C SER A 8 -4.55 3.86 -3.51
N ILE A 9 -3.67 3.13 -2.83
CA ILE A 9 -3.73 1.69 -2.64
C ILE A 9 -3.96 1.45 -1.16
N THR A 10 -4.95 0.64 -0.81
CA THR A 10 -5.25 0.30 0.58
C THR A 10 -5.43 -1.19 0.71
N ALA A 11 -4.93 -1.76 1.81
CA ALA A 11 -5.10 -3.16 2.14
C ALA A 11 -5.35 -3.31 3.64
N ILE A 12 -6.09 -4.35 4.01
CA ILE A 12 -6.41 -4.65 5.40
C ILE A 12 -6.05 -6.11 5.65
N SER A 13 -5.07 -6.33 6.52
CA SER A 13 -4.81 -7.68 7.03
C SER A 13 -5.87 -8.00 8.07
N GLN A 14 -6.62 -9.07 7.86
CA GLN A 14 -7.70 -9.52 8.75
C GLN A 14 -7.50 -10.99 9.13
N THR A 15 -8.01 -11.37 10.30
CA THR A 15 -8.08 -12.78 10.70
C THR A 15 -9.14 -13.51 9.89
N ALA A 16 -9.14 -14.85 9.94
CA ALA A 16 -10.21 -15.66 9.37
C ALA A 16 -11.60 -15.30 9.92
N ASP A 17 -11.64 -14.77 11.14
CA ASP A 17 -12.86 -14.31 11.82
C ASP A 17 -13.29 -12.90 11.40
N GLY A 18 -12.55 -12.25 10.49
CA GLY A 18 -12.85 -10.90 9.99
C GLY A 18 -12.38 -9.76 10.90
N GLN A 19 -11.50 -10.04 11.87
CA GLN A 19 -10.93 -8.99 12.72
C GLN A 19 -9.73 -8.34 12.03
N ALA A 20 -9.75 -7.02 11.89
CA ALA A 20 -8.63 -6.30 11.32
C ALA A 20 -7.43 -6.26 12.27
N ILE A 21 -6.31 -6.75 11.75
CA ILE A 21 -5.02 -6.87 12.43
C ILE A 21 -4.19 -5.63 12.16
N ALA A 22 -4.06 -5.28 10.89
CA ALA A 22 -3.29 -4.14 10.41
C ALA A 22 -3.93 -3.55 9.16
N TYR A 23 -3.77 -2.24 9.01
CA TYR A 23 -4.20 -1.47 7.88
C TYR A 23 -2.98 -0.92 7.14
N PHE A 24 -2.97 -1.07 5.83
CA PHE A 24 -1.94 -0.55 4.94
C PHE A 24 -2.57 0.46 4.00
N SER A 25 -1.90 1.58 3.83
CA SER A 25 -2.30 2.62 2.89
C SER A 25 -1.08 3.20 2.23
N ALA A 26 -1.12 3.31 0.92
CA ALA A 26 -0.10 3.91 0.11
C ALA A 26 -0.75 4.87 -0.86
N ASN A 27 -0.02 5.91 -1.19
CA ASN A 27 -0.37 6.87 -2.19
C ASN A 27 0.83 7.04 -3.10
N VAL A 28 0.68 6.61 -4.35
CA VAL A 28 1.67 6.75 -5.40
C VAL A 28 1.28 7.99 -6.20
N SER A 29 2.18 8.97 -6.29
CA SER A 29 1.96 10.20 -7.04
C SER A 29 3.18 10.53 -7.89
N ASP A 30 3.03 11.48 -8.83
CA ASP A 30 4.16 11.98 -9.62
C ASP A 30 5.28 12.59 -8.74
N SER A 31 4.93 13.08 -7.54
CA SER A 31 5.89 13.66 -6.59
C SER A 31 6.61 12.63 -5.71
N GLY A 32 6.21 11.36 -5.79
CA GLY A 32 6.73 10.27 -4.99
C GLY A 32 5.63 9.46 -4.30
N THR A 33 6.07 8.47 -3.54
CA THR A 33 5.20 7.49 -2.91
C THR A 33 5.24 7.60 -1.39
N SER A 34 4.06 7.73 -0.79
CA SER A 34 3.88 7.66 0.66
C SER A 34 3.23 6.32 1.00
N SER A 35 3.86 5.50 1.82
CA SER A 35 3.26 4.27 2.36
C SER A 35 3.22 4.34 3.89
N ASN A 36 2.10 3.93 4.46
CA ASN A 36 1.86 3.91 5.89
C ASN A 36 1.20 2.60 6.30
N MET A 37 1.63 2.07 7.44
CA MET A 37 1.07 0.87 8.06
C MET A 37 0.62 1.22 9.47
N THR A 38 -0.62 0.89 9.81
CA THR A 38 -1.20 1.07 11.14
C THR A 38 -1.62 -0.28 11.69
N ILE A 39 -1.00 -0.70 12.79
CA ILE A 39 -1.44 -1.90 13.52
C ILE A 39 -2.72 -1.53 14.28
N GLN A 40 -3.81 -2.23 14.00
CA GLN A 40 -5.09 -1.99 14.67
C GLN A 40 -5.21 -2.82 15.94
N ASN A 41 -4.63 -4.01 15.96
CA ASN A 41 -4.63 -4.88 17.13
C ASN A 41 -3.25 -5.52 17.33
N GLN A 42 -2.56 -5.13 18.40
CA GLN A 42 -1.22 -5.61 18.69
C GLN A 42 -1.18 -7.10 19.02
N ASP A 43 -2.16 -7.63 19.76
CA ASP A 43 -2.21 -9.05 20.15
C ASP A 43 -2.43 -9.95 18.93
N LEU A 44 -3.35 -9.54 18.05
CA LEU A 44 -3.58 -10.25 16.78
C LEU A 44 -2.38 -10.12 15.86
N TYR A 45 -1.71 -8.96 15.82
CA TYR A 45 -0.48 -8.79 15.06
C TYR A 45 0.61 -9.71 15.58
N GLU A 46 0.74 -9.85 16.90
CA GLU A 46 1.71 -10.73 17.54
C GLU A 46 1.49 -12.20 17.18
N ALA A 47 0.24 -12.65 17.22
CA ALA A 47 -0.16 -14.00 16.85
C ALA A 47 -0.01 -14.28 15.35
N ASN A 48 -0.20 -13.26 14.49
CA ASN A 48 -0.24 -13.40 13.04
C ASN A 48 0.90 -12.68 12.30
N LYS A 49 2.04 -12.40 12.98
CA LYS A 49 3.18 -11.63 12.40
C LYS A 49 3.60 -12.14 11.01
N LYS A 50 3.56 -13.45 10.79
CA LYS A 50 3.93 -14.07 9.50
C LYS A 50 2.95 -13.67 8.39
N GLN A 51 1.64 -13.74 8.65
CA GLN A 51 0.61 -13.35 7.70
C GLN A 51 0.72 -11.85 7.40
N VAL A 52 0.79 -11.01 8.43
CA VAL A 52 0.84 -9.55 8.23
C VAL A 52 2.09 -9.13 7.43
N ARG A 53 3.21 -9.83 7.60
CA ARG A 53 4.42 -9.60 6.79
C ARG A 53 4.27 -10.06 5.34
N ALA A 54 3.57 -11.16 5.09
CA ALA A 54 3.24 -11.60 3.74
C ALA A 54 2.29 -10.60 3.06
N ASP A 55 1.21 -10.22 3.75
CA ASP A 55 0.25 -9.21 3.27
C ASP A 55 0.95 -7.87 3.00
N LYS A 56 1.90 -7.46 3.84
CA LYS A 56 2.74 -6.27 3.62
C LYS A 56 3.57 -6.40 2.35
N ALA A 57 4.19 -7.55 2.10
CA ALA A 57 5.00 -7.77 0.90
C ALA A 57 4.15 -7.74 -0.38
N ASP A 58 2.97 -8.37 -0.35
CA ASP A 58 2.03 -8.32 -1.46
C ASP A 58 1.51 -6.90 -1.71
N PHE A 59 1.25 -6.15 -0.64
CA PHE A 59 0.90 -4.74 -0.72
C PHE A 59 2.03 -3.89 -1.30
N ASP A 60 3.27 -4.06 -0.82
CA ASP A 60 4.43 -3.31 -1.32
C ASP A 60 4.68 -3.65 -2.80
N ASN A 61 4.51 -4.90 -3.24
CA ASN A 61 4.57 -5.27 -4.65
C ASN A 61 3.52 -4.55 -5.48
N ALA A 62 2.26 -4.48 -5.02
CA ALA A 62 1.21 -3.74 -5.73
C ALA A 62 1.52 -2.23 -5.81
N VAL A 63 2.18 -1.67 -4.79
CA VAL A 63 2.69 -0.29 -4.83
C VAL A 63 3.76 -0.14 -5.89
N TYR A 64 4.75 -1.04 -5.93
CA TYR A 64 5.82 -1.02 -6.94
C TYR A 64 5.30 -1.17 -8.37
N ASP A 65 4.34 -2.06 -8.60
CA ASP A 65 3.72 -2.23 -9.92
C ASP A 65 3.06 -0.92 -10.38
N VAL A 66 2.39 -0.20 -9.47
CA VAL A 66 1.78 1.10 -9.78
C VAL A 66 2.83 2.19 -9.97
N GLU A 67 3.91 2.19 -9.18
CA GLU A 67 5.04 3.09 -9.39
C GLU A 67 5.65 2.89 -10.78
N ASP A 68 5.90 1.65 -11.17
CA ASP A 68 6.47 1.30 -12.47
C ASP A 68 5.52 1.65 -13.62
N GLU A 69 4.20 1.48 -13.44
CA GLU A 69 3.19 1.93 -14.40
C GLU A 69 3.11 3.47 -14.53
N GLN A 70 3.28 4.21 -13.42
CA GLN A 70 3.34 5.69 -13.48
C GLN A 70 4.67 6.15 -14.09
N ALA A 71 5.80 5.56 -13.71
CA ALA A 71 7.13 5.90 -14.22
C ALA A 71 7.29 5.54 -15.71
N SER A 72 6.66 4.45 -16.16
CA SER A 72 6.64 4.04 -17.57
C SER A 72 5.69 4.87 -18.43
N LYS A 73 4.95 5.83 -17.86
CA LYS A 73 4.34 6.92 -18.63
C LYS A 73 5.39 8.02 -18.71
N PRO A 74 6.20 8.08 -19.79
CA PRO A 74 7.08 9.21 -19.97
C PRO A 74 6.19 10.45 -20.03
N THR A 75 6.46 11.39 -19.15
CA THR A 75 6.05 12.78 -19.29
C THR A 75 6.45 13.20 -20.69
N THR A 76 5.51 13.15 -21.63
CA THR A 76 5.66 13.76 -22.94
C THR A 76 5.44 15.25 -22.70
N GLU A 77 6.48 15.91 -22.21
CA GLU A 77 6.62 17.35 -22.38
C GLU A 77 6.89 17.59 -23.87
N GLY A 78 5.85 18.04 -24.57
CA GLY A 78 5.95 18.62 -25.90
C GLY A 78 6.10 20.14 -25.82
#